data_AF-A0A9P4NQ26-F1
#
_entry.id   AF-A0A9P4NQ26-F1
#
_cell.length_a   1.000
_cell.length_b   1.000
_cell.length_c   1.000
_cell.angle_alpha   90.00
_cell.angle_beta   90.00
_cell.angle_gamma   90.00
#
_symmetry.space_group_name_H-M   'P 1'
#
loop_
_entity.id
_entity.type
_entity.pdbx_description
1 polymer ?
#
loop_
_entity_poly.entity_id
_entity_poly.type
_entity_poly.pdbx_seq_one_letter_code
_entity_poly.pdbx_strand_id
1 'polypeptide(L)'
;MIVNNQKYACNSCIKGHRVSACNHIQREVFPIAKKGRPVKQCEHCRSARKDKSHHAKCDCGSKKHKDATSIKTEQNSEQRQALWRRNSASNLLFL
;
A
#
# COMPACT_ATOMS: atom_id res chain seq x y z
N MET A 1 20.41 -14.14 19.75
CA MET A 1 21.81 -14.03 19.27
C MET A 1 21.83 -13.73 17.76
N ILE A 2 22.70 -12.82 17.30
CA ILE A 2 22.90 -12.52 15.86
C ILE A 2 24.37 -12.79 15.55
N VAL A 3 24.64 -13.59 14.53
CA VAL A 3 25.99 -13.89 14.05
C VAL A 3 25.98 -13.74 12.53
N ASN A 4 26.94 -13.00 11.96
CA ASN A 4 27.07 -12.76 10.52
C ASN A 4 25.75 -12.32 9.85
N ASN A 5 25.05 -11.35 10.45
CA ASN A 5 23.74 -10.83 10.01
C ASN A 5 22.59 -11.85 9.96
N GLN A 6 22.77 -13.05 10.51
CA GLN A 6 21.75 -14.09 10.60
C GLN A 6 21.34 -14.29 12.07
N LYS A 7 20.03 -14.41 12.31
CA LYS A 7 19.48 -14.64 13.65
C LYS A 7 19.60 -16.12 13.99
N TYR A 8 19.99 -16.44 15.22
CA TYR A 8 20.08 -17.81 15.72
C TYR A 8 19.25 -17.99 16.99
N ALA A 9 18.59 -19.15 17.12
CA ALA A 9 17.86 -19.51 18.32
C ALA A 9 17.73 -21.03 18.53
N CYS A 10 17.47 -21.42 19.78
CA CYS A 10 17.29 -22.81 20.19
C CYS A 10 15.96 -23.40 19.69
N ASN A 11 15.86 -24.73 19.52
CA ASN A 11 14.64 -25.40 19.03
C ASN A 11 13.38 -25.04 19.85
N SER A 12 13.46 -25.09 21.19
CA SER A 12 12.35 -24.72 22.07
C SER A 12 11.94 -23.25 21.95
N CYS A 13 12.92 -22.37 21.69
CA CYS A 13 12.73 -20.94 21.54
C CYS A 13 12.03 -20.61 20.22
N ILE A 14 12.36 -21.36 19.16
CA ILE A 14 11.74 -21.28 17.84
C ILE A 14 10.27 -21.66 17.93
N LYS A 15 9.98 -22.84 18.49
CA LYS A 15 8.62 -23.35 18.66
C LYS A 15 7.79 -22.47 19.60
N GLY A 16 8.40 -21.97 20.68
CA GLY A 16 7.74 -21.14 21.68
C GLY A 16 7.69 -19.64 21.38
N HIS A 17 8.04 -19.19 20.17
CA HIS A 17 8.05 -17.77 19.78
C HIS A 17 8.97 -16.83 20.60
N ARG A 18 9.88 -17.39 21.40
CA ARG A 18 10.85 -16.66 22.25
C ARG A 18 12.19 -16.40 21.56
N VAL A 19 12.20 -16.43 20.23
CA VAL A 19 13.41 -16.29 19.38
C VAL A 19 14.18 -15.01 19.67
N SER A 20 13.48 -13.89 19.93
CA SER A 20 14.08 -12.59 20.19
C SER A 20 14.96 -12.54 21.45
N ALA A 21 14.64 -13.36 22.46
CA ALA A 21 15.30 -13.38 23.77
C ALA A 21 16.09 -14.68 24.02
N CYS A 22 16.38 -15.46 22.98
CA CYS A 22 17.11 -16.72 23.12
C CYS A 22 18.60 -16.49 23.44
N ASN A 23 18.99 -16.82 24.67
CA ASN A 23 20.38 -16.75 25.20
C ASN A 23 20.88 -18.10 25.76
N HIS A 24 20.32 -19.22 25.32
CA HIS A 24 20.73 -20.53 25.79
C HIS A 24 22.04 -20.95 25.10
N ILE A 25 23.07 -21.18 25.89
CA ILE A 25 24.42 -21.56 25.44
C ILE A 25 24.57 -23.08 25.32
N GLN A 26 23.80 -23.81 26.14
CA GLN A 26 23.93 -25.26 26.32
C GLN A 26 23.05 -26.06 25.34
N ARG A 27 22.25 -25.38 24.52
CA ARG A 27 21.30 -26.00 23.58
C ARG A 27 21.76 -25.72 22.16
N GLU A 28 21.53 -26.68 21.27
CA GLU A 28 21.78 -26.49 19.85
C GLU A 28 20.98 -25.31 19.30
N VAL A 29 21.68 -24.39 18.64
CA VAL A 29 21.11 -23.19 18.03
C VAL A 29 21.02 -23.35 16.52
N PHE A 30 19.88 -22.98 15.95
CA PHE A 30 19.62 -23.06 14.53
C PHE A 30 19.48 -21.66 13.93
N PRO A 31 19.90 -21.47 12.67
CA PRO A 31 19.67 -20.22 11.95
C PRO A 31 18.17 -20.02 11.67
N ILE A 32 17.71 -18.78 11.82
CA ILE A 32 16.34 -18.35 11.60
C ILE A 32 16.28 -17.56 10.29
N ALA A 33 15.54 -18.09 9.32
CA ALA A 33 15.22 -17.37 8.10
C ALA A 33 14.44 -16.08 8.41
N LYS A 34 14.58 -15.06 7.55
CA LYS A 34 13.81 -13.82 7.67
C LYS A 34 12.32 -14.15 7.63
N LYS A 35 11.60 -13.80 8.69
CA LYS A 35 10.14 -13.91 8.73
C LYS A 35 9.55 -12.78 7.89
N GLY A 36 8.60 -13.10 7.02
CA GLY A 36 7.82 -12.10 6.30
C GLY A 36 6.82 -12.76 5.37
N ARG A 37 5.54 -12.38 5.49
CA ARG A 37 4.57 -12.64 4.43
C ARG A 37 4.99 -11.76 3.24
N PRO A 38 5.04 -12.30 2.00
CA PRO A 38 5.24 -11.45 0.84
C PRO A 38 4.16 -10.36 0.83
N VAL A 39 4.55 -9.14 0.46
CA VAL A 39 3.60 -8.02 0.40
C VAL A 39 2.50 -8.36 -0.62
N LYS A 40 1.24 -8.31 -0.17
CA LYS A 40 0.09 -8.58 -1.05
C LYS A 40 -0.21 -7.44 -2.01
N GLN A 41 0.30 -6.24 -1.74
CA GLN A 41 0.10 -5.05 -2.55
C GLN A 41 1.32 -4.75 -3.40
N CYS A 42 1.10 -4.26 -4.61
CA CYS A 42 2.16 -3.69 -5.43
C CYS A 42 2.68 -2.37 -4.82
N GLU A 43 3.86 -1.97 -5.26
CA GLU A 43 4.52 -0.75 -4.75
C GLU A 43 3.69 0.51 -5.04
N HIS A 44 3.06 0.60 -6.22
CA HIS A 44 2.19 1.72 -6.59
C HIS A 44 1.04 1.93 -5.59
N CYS A 45 0.30 0.88 -5.27
CA CYS A 45 -0.82 0.97 -4.31
C CYS A 45 -0.34 1.23 -2.88
N ARG A 46 0.89 0.82 -2.57
CA ARG A 46 1.51 1.05 -1.27
C ARG A 46 1.86 2.53 -1.09
N SER A 47 2.48 3.16 -2.08
CA SER A 47 2.75 4.60 -2.06
C SER A 47 1.45 5.42 -2.07
N ALA A 48 0.45 5.01 -2.87
CA ALA A 48 -0.86 5.68 -2.86
C ALA A 48 -1.56 5.63 -1.49
N ARG A 49 -1.38 4.55 -0.72
CA ARG A 49 -1.86 4.49 0.66
C ARG A 49 -1.14 5.45 1.58
N LYS A 50 0.18 5.58 1.43
CA LYS A 50 1.00 6.44 2.30
C LYS A 50 0.80 7.92 1.98
N ASP A 51 0.85 8.28 0.70
CA ASP A 51 0.91 9.68 0.26
C ASP A 51 -0.49 10.27 0.08
N LYS A 52 -1.49 9.43 -0.21
CA LYS A 52 -2.85 9.86 -0.56
C LYS A 52 -3.94 9.20 0.31
N SER A 53 -3.57 8.46 1.35
CA SER A 53 -4.52 7.73 2.21
C SER A 53 -5.51 6.85 1.44
N HIS A 54 -5.09 6.30 0.29
CA HIS A 54 -5.97 5.54 -0.59
C HIS A 54 -6.14 4.08 -0.12
N HIS A 55 -7.13 3.83 0.74
CA HIS A 55 -7.35 2.52 1.38
C HIS A 55 -8.13 1.47 0.55
N ALA A 56 -8.09 1.53 -0.79
CA ALA A 56 -8.74 0.51 -1.61
C ALA A 56 -7.95 -0.81 -1.69
N LYS A 57 -8.62 -1.91 -2.05
CA LYS A 57 -8.00 -3.21 -2.34
C LYS A 57 -7.08 -3.09 -3.57
N CYS A 58 -5.92 -3.76 -3.53
CA CYS A 58 -5.00 -3.80 -4.67
C CYS A 58 -5.40 -4.93 -5.63
N ASP A 59 -5.94 -4.58 -6.80
CA ASP A 59 -6.28 -5.52 -7.88
C ASP A 59 -5.32 -5.39 -9.08
N CYS A 60 -4.10 -4.84 -8.88
CA CYS A 60 -3.11 -4.66 -9.95
C CYS A 60 -2.57 -5.97 -10.55
N GLY A 61 -2.64 -7.09 -9.82
CA GLY A 61 -2.09 -8.38 -10.27
C GLY A 61 -2.78 -9.01 -11.48
N SER A 62 -3.98 -8.54 -11.87
CA SER A 62 -4.75 -9.08 -13.00
C SER A 62 -4.74 -8.20 -14.25
N LYS A 63 -4.16 -6.99 -14.19
CA LYS A 63 -4.16 -6.06 -15.32
C LYS A 63 -2.73 -5.89 -15.83
N LYS A 64 -2.44 -6.47 -17.01
CA LYS A 64 -1.20 -6.18 -17.75
C LYS A 64 -1.08 -4.65 -17.88
N HIS A 65 0.06 -4.12 -17.44
CA HIS A 65 0.33 -2.69 -17.45
C HIS A 65 0.16 -2.14 -18.87
N LYS A 66 -0.83 -1.26 -19.06
CA LYS A 66 -0.77 -0.26 -20.12
C LYS A 66 -0.18 0.98 -19.46
N ASP A 67 1.14 1.09 -19.52
CA ASP A 67 1.83 2.35 -19.23
C ASP A 67 1.42 3.35 -20.31
N ALA A 68 0.40 4.13 -20.01
CA ALA A 68 0.03 5.31 -20.79
C ALA A 68 -0.69 6.31 -19.88
N THR A 69 0.12 7.24 -19.38
CA THR A 69 -0.24 8.66 -19.31
C THR A 69 -1.42 9.01 -18.40
N SER A 70 -1.07 9.26 -17.15
CA SER A 70 -1.77 10.17 -16.24
C SER A 70 -1.78 11.60 -16.81
N ILE A 71 -2.66 11.88 -17.77
CA ILE A 71 -3.06 13.26 -18.12
C ILE A 71 -4.55 13.21 -18.45
N LYS A 72 -5.33 14.13 -17.87
CA LYS A 72 -6.78 14.38 -18.03
C LYS A 72 -7.66 13.95 -16.85
N THR A 73 -7.39 14.51 -15.68
CA THR A 73 -8.45 14.71 -14.67
C THR A 73 -8.37 16.10 -14.06
N GLU A 74 -8.27 17.15 -14.88
CA GLU A 74 -8.32 18.52 -14.37
C GLU A 74 -9.10 19.50 -15.27
N GLN A 75 -9.56 19.06 -16.46
CA GLN A 75 -10.30 19.94 -17.39
C GLN A 75 -11.82 19.74 -17.39
N ASN A 76 -12.39 18.92 -16.50
CA ASN A 76 -13.85 18.69 -16.44
C ASN A 76 -14.56 19.44 -15.29
N SER A 77 -13.84 20.25 -14.51
CA SER A 77 -14.42 21.07 -13.44
C SER A 77 -14.90 22.44 -13.94
N GLU A 78 -14.25 23.03 -14.94
CA GLU A 78 -14.64 24.34 -15.51
C GLU A 78 -15.93 24.24 -16.35
N GLN A 79 -16.15 23.13 -17.06
CA GLN A 79 -17.35 22.96 -17.89
C GLN A 79 -18.63 22.70 -17.08
N ARG A 80 -18.53 22.20 -15.84
CA ARG A 80 -19.69 22.06 -14.93
C ARG A 80 -20.08 23.38 -14.26
N GLN A 81 -19.15 24.34 -14.13
CA GLN A 81 -19.45 25.66 -13.55
C GLN A 81 -20.15 26.61 -14.55
N ALA A 82 -19.98 26.40 -15.87
CA ALA A 82 -20.60 27.22 -16.91
C ALA A 82 -22.10 26.93 -17.15
N LEU A 83 -22.64 25.83 -16.61
CA LEU A 83 -24.07 25.47 -16.72
C LEU A 83 -24.94 26.12 -15.63
N TRP A 84 -24.39 26.46 -14.46
CA TRP A 84 -25.16 27.12 -13.41
C TRP A 84 -25.35 28.63 -13.68
N ARG A 85 -24.35 29.33 -14.22
CA ARG A 85 -24.47 30.78 -14.50
C ARG A 85 -25.40 31.13 -15.66
N ARG A 86 -25.73 30.18 -16.55
CA ARG A 86 -26.62 30.44 -17.69
C ARG A 86 -28.11 30.27 -17.36
N ASN A 87 -28.44 29.61 -16.25
CA ASN A 87 -29.83 29.38 -15.84
C ASN A 87 -30.41 30.44 -14.88
N SER A 88 -29.68 31.53 -14.63
CA SER A 88 -30.19 32.72 -13.92
C SER A 88 -30.42 33.94 -14.82
N ALA A 89 -30.32 33.77 -16.15
CA ALA A 89 -30.54 34.85 -17.13
C ALA A 89 -31.66 34.54 -18.14
N SER A 90 -32.65 33.72 -17.74
CA SER A 90 -33.80 33.37 -18.59
C SER A 90 -35.14 33.55 -17.86
N ASN A 91 -35.26 34.54 -16.96
CA ASN A 91 -36.57 34.94 -16.41
C ASN A 91 -36.85 36.44 -16.56
N LEU A 92 -36.46 37.00 -17.72
CA LEU A 92 -36.74 38.38 -18.10
C LEU A 92 -37.20 38.41 -19.56
N LEU A 93 -38.23 37.60 -19.91
CA LEU A 93 -38.97 37.74 -21.17
C LEU A 93 -40.22 36.84 -21.25
N PHE A 94 -41.15 36.96 -20.31
CA PHE A 94 -42.58 36.75 -20.56
C PHE A 94 -43.35 37.74 -19.67
N LEU A 95 -44.18 38.54 -20.34
CA LEU A 95 -44.92 39.70 -19.84
C LEU A 95 -45.83 39.39 -18.65
#